data_AF-A0A6J3KB37-F1
#
_entry.id   AF-A0A6J3KB37-F1
#
_cell.length_a   1.000
_cell.length_b   1.000
_cell.length_c   1.000
_cell.angle_alpha   90.00
_cell.angle_beta   90.00
_cell.angle_gamma   90.00
#
_symmetry.space_group_name_H-M   'P 1'
#
loop_
_entity.id
_entity.type
_entity.pdbx_description
1 polymer ?
#
loop_
_entity_poly.entity_id
_entity_poly.type
_entity_poly.pdbx_seq_one_letter_code
_entity_poly.pdbx_strand_id
1 'polypeptide(L)'
;FEQVRETNERLMEEQEKFYKIQLQDEVLLQERIDTLVGNVANIALQTDINRIHETALDVKRIWKSMVDCREMGLLLNERQKLLDMKVVPFDHLHKLMRDFEPYRSLWVTASGKYAITNHSDRLSTTIRRLCTDSLSVRKGYS
;
A
#
# COMPACT_ATOMS: atom_id res chain seq x y z
N PHE A 1 22.09 -42.96 15.55
CA PHE A 1 20.96 -42.37 16.27
C PHE A 1 21.32 -41.00 16.87
N GLU A 2 22.48 -40.83 17.50
CA GLU A 2 22.90 -39.52 18.06
C GLU A 2 22.97 -38.39 17.02
N GLN A 3 23.62 -38.62 15.88
CA GLN A 3 23.69 -37.63 14.80
C GLN A 3 22.31 -37.23 14.23
N VAL A 4 21.35 -38.16 14.23
CA VAL A 4 19.98 -37.88 13.79
C VAL A 4 19.28 -36.98 14.82
N ARG A 5 19.49 -37.23 16.11
CA ARG A 5 18.93 -36.42 17.20
C ARG A 5 19.47 -34.99 17.18
N GLU A 6 20.79 -34.83 17.09
CA GLU A 6 21.45 -33.52 17.02
C GLU A 6 21.01 -32.73 15.78
N THR A 7 20.88 -33.39 14.64
CA THR A 7 20.36 -32.75 13.41
C THR A 7 18.92 -32.30 13.58
N ASN A 8 18.10 -33.09 14.28
CA ASN A 8 16.69 -32.76 14.50
C ASN A 8 16.53 -31.60 15.50
N GLU A 9 17.33 -31.56 16.56
CA GLU A 9 17.37 -30.45 17.52
C GLU A 9 17.74 -29.14 16.81
N ARG A 10 18.79 -29.16 15.96
CA ARG A 10 19.17 -28.01 15.13
C ARG A 10 18.07 -27.57 14.17
N LEU A 11 17.36 -28.50 13.54
CA LEU A 11 16.25 -28.19 12.64
C LEU A 11 15.13 -27.45 13.38
N MET A 12 14.76 -27.92 14.57
CA MET A 12 13.73 -27.29 15.40
C MET A 12 14.11 -25.87 15.82
N GLU A 13 15.37 -25.65 16.22
CA GLU A 13 15.87 -24.32 16.58
C GLU A 13 15.81 -23.34 15.39
N GLU A 14 16.22 -23.77 14.20
CA GLU A 14 16.15 -22.94 13.00
C GLU A 14 14.70 -22.65 12.59
N GLN A 15 13.81 -23.62 12.74
CA GLN A 15 12.39 -23.46 12.46
C GLN A 15 11.74 -22.45 13.43
N GLU A 16 12.09 -22.48 14.72
CA GLU A 16 11.63 -21.49 15.69
C GLU A 16 12.14 -20.08 15.36
N LYS A 17 13.42 -19.95 14.96
CA LYS A 17 13.98 -18.65 14.53
C LYS A 17 13.23 -18.11 13.31
N PHE A 18 12.99 -18.96 12.31
CA PHE A 18 12.26 -18.56 11.12
C PHE A 18 10.83 -18.11 11.48
N TYR A 19 10.16 -18.83 12.37
CA TYR A 19 8.82 -18.46 12.85
C TYR A 19 8.81 -17.08 13.52
N LYS A 20 9.80 -16.76 14.35
CA LYS A 20 9.94 -15.44 14.97
C LYS A 20 10.15 -14.33 13.94
N ILE A 21 10.98 -14.57 12.93
CA ILE A 21 11.22 -13.62 11.83
C ILE A 21 9.92 -13.40 11.03
N GLN A 22 9.20 -14.46 10.71
CA GLN A 22 7.92 -14.39 10.01
C GLN A 22 6.91 -13.51 10.76
N LEU A 23 6.74 -13.71 12.06
CA LEU A 23 5.84 -12.89 12.88
C LEU A 23 6.28 -11.42 12.92
N GLN A 24 7.58 -11.16 13.03
CA GLN A 24 8.10 -9.80 13.02
C GLN A 24 7.85 -9.09 11.68
N ASP A 25 8.08 -9.79 10.56
CA ASP A 25 7.84 -9.25 9.22
C ASP A 25 6.34 -8.95 8.99
N GLU A 26 5.43 -9.78 9.53
CA GLU A 26 3.98 -9.54 9.49
C GLU A 26 3.58 -8.27 10.24
N VAL A 27 4.12 -8.07 11.45
CA VAL A 27 3.90 -6.84 12.23
C VAL A 27 4.43 -5.61 11.48
N LEU A 28 5.65 -5.68 10.96
CA LEU A 28 6.25 -4.58 10.20
C LEU A 28 5.45 -4.24 8.93
N LEU A 29 4.91 -5.25 8.24
CA LEU A 29 4.04 -5.02 7.10
C LEU A 29 2.75 -4.32 7.51
N GLN A 30 2.14 -4.72 8.63
CA GLN A 30 0.92 -4.08 9.13
C GLN A 30 1.16 -2.60 9.48
N GLU A 31 2.25 -2.29 10.19
CA GLU A 31 2.63 -0.89 10.51
C GLU A 31 2.85 -0.04 9.25
N ARG A 32 3.45 -0.62 8.21
CA ARG A 32 3.62 0.05 6.91
C ARG A 32 2.28 0.32 6.24
N ILE A 33 1.34 -0.62 6.29
CA ILE A 33 -0.01 -0.45 5.75
C ILE A 33 -0.73 0.68 6.49
N ASP A 34 -0.66 0.72 7.82
CA ASP A 34 -1.29 1.77 8.62
C ASP A 34 -0.70 3.16 8.31
N THR A 35 0.62 3.24 8.13
CA THR A 35 1.30 4.45 7.67
C THR A 35 0.80 4.88 6.28
N LEU A 36 0.61 3.93 5.35
CA LEU A 36 0.07 4.21 4.03
C LEU A 36 -1.36 4.73 4.08
N VAL A 37 -2.21 4.17 4.94
CA VAL A 37 -3.58 4.67 5.15
C VAL A 37 -3.54 6.14 5.58
N GLY A 38 -2.67 6.50 6.53
CA GLY A 38 -2.47 7.89 6.94
C GLY A 38 -1.98 8.79 5.80
N ASN A 39 -1.00 8.33 5.02
CA ASN A 39 -0.49 9.08 3.86
C ASN A 39 -1.56 9.29 2.78
N VAL A 40 -2.40 8.29 2.51
CA VAL A 40 -3.53 8.41 1.58
C VAL A 40 -4.56 9.41 2.10
N ALA A 41 -4.88 9.36 3.39
CA ALA A 41 -5.82 10.31 3.99
C ALA A 41 -5.30 11.76 3.90
N ASN A 42 -4.00 11.96 4.10
CA ASN A 42 -3.34 13.26 4.00
C ASN A 42 -3.28 13.76 2.55
N ILE A 43 -2.85 12.92 1.61
CA ILE A 43 -2.71 13.34 0.21
C ILE A 43 -4.08 13.60 -0.42
N ALA A 44 -5.15 12.91 0.00
CA ALA A 44 -6.51 13.13 -0.47
C ALA A 44 -7.10 14.50 -0.08
N LEU A 45 -6.50 15.19 0.90
CA LEU A 45 -6.85 16.55 1.27
C LEU A 45 -6.19 17.61 0.37
N GLN A 46 -5.22 17.22 -0.47
CA GLN A 46 -4.55 18.16 -1.36
C GLN A 46 -5.48 18.58 -2.51
N THR A 47 -5.72 19.88 -2.58
CA THR A 47 -6.53 20.51 -3.64
C THR A 47 -5.77 21.63 -4.35
N ASP A 48 -4.50 21.86 -4.01
CA ASP A 48 -3.71 22.94 -4.59
C ASP A 48 -3.18 22.56 -5.97
N ILE A 49 -3.72 23.24 -6.97
CA ILE A 49 -3.43 23.02 -8.39
C ILE A 49 -2.06 23.59 -8.75
N ASN A 50 -1.56 24.58 -8.01
CA ASN A 50 -0.22 25.12 -8.23
C ASN A 50 0.86 24.10 -7.87
N ARG A 51 0.50 23.07 -7.08
CA ARG A 51 1.37 21.97 -6.66
C ARG A 51 1.06 20.66 -7.38
N ILE A 52 0.45 20.70 -8.57
CA ILE A 52 0.12 19.48 -9.35
C ILE A 52 1.33 18.57 -9.52
N HIS A 53 2.50 19.14 -9.87
CA HIS A 53 3.68 18.31 -10.12
C HIS A 53 4.18 17.63 -8.84
N GLU A 54 4.27 18.38 -7.74
CA GLU A 54 4.69 17.87 -6.44
C GLU A 54 3.71 16.81 -5.92
N THR A 55 2.41 17.11 -5.95
CA THR A 55 1.35 16.20 -5.51
C THR A 55 1.36 14.93 -6.36
N ALA A 56 1.57 15.02 -7.67
CA ALA A 56 1.70 13.86 -8.53
C ALA A 56 2.93 13.00 -8.21
N LEU A 57 4.06 13.61 -7.81
CA LEU A 57 5.23 12.86 -7.34
C LEU A 57 4.96 12.15 -6.02
N ASP A 58 4.31 12.82 -5.06
CA ASP A 58 3.95 12.23 -3.76
C ASP A 58 2.96 11.06 -3.94
N VAL A 59 1.95 11.24 -4.78
CA VAL A 59 1.00 10.19 -5.18
C VAL A 59 1.71 9.00 -5.82
N LYS A 60 2.71 9.23 -6.69
CA LYS A 60 3.54 8.15 -7.26
C LYS A 60 4.35 7.43 -6.20
N ARG A 61 4.91 8.14 -5.21
CA ARG A 61 5.66 7.54 -4.10
C ARG A 61 4.75 6.67 -3.24
N ILE A 62 3.58 7.18 -2.85
CA ILE A 62 2.58 6.43 -2.06
C ILE A 62 2.16 5.16 -2.81
N TRP A 63 1.87 5.27 -4.11
CA TRP A 63 1.53 4.11 -4.94
C TRP A 63 2.65 3.06 -4.98
N LYS A 64 3.90 3.49 -5.16
CA LYS A 64 5.05 2.57 -5.14
C LYS A 64 5.12 1.81 -3.81
N SER A 65 5.01 2.51 -2.69
CA SER A 65 5.03 1.88 -1.36
C SER A 65 3.87 0.90 -1.15
N MET A 66 2.68 1.14 -1.72
CA MET A 66 1.58 0.17 -1.69
C MET A 66 1.91 -1.10 -2.48
N VAL A 67 2.53 -0.96 -3.65
CA VAL A 67 2.97 -2.10 -4.47
C VAL A 67 4.02 -2.92 -3.70
N ASP A 68 5.01 -2.26 -3.09
CA ASP A 68 6.04 -2.93 -2.28
C ASP A 68 5.42 -3.69 -1.09
N CYS A 69 4.41 -3.12 -0.42
CA CYS A 69 3.67 -3.80 0.64
C CYS A 69 2.88 -5.01 0.13
N ARG A 70 2.29 -4.92 -1.07
CA ARG A 70 1.57 -6.04 -1.69
C ARG A 70 2.52 -7.18 -2.02
N GLU A 71 3.69 -6.89 -2.56
CA GLU A 71 4.73 -7.90 -2.86
C GLU A 71 5.23 -8.57 -1.59
N MET A 72 5.47 -7.80 -0.52
CA MET A 72 5.83 -8.34 0.79
C MET A 72 4.73 -9.25 1.35
N GLY A 73 3.46 -8.86 1.23
CA GLY A 73 2.32 -9.68 1.66
C GLY A 73 2.23 -11.01 0.90
N LEU A 74 2.49 -11.01 -0.41
CA LEU A 74 2.56 -12.25 -1.20
C LEU A 74 3.72 -13.14 -0.74
N LEU A 75 4.89 -12.57 -0.49
CA LEU A 75 6.05 -13.31 0.02
C LEU A 75 5.75 -13.97 1.38
N LEU A 76 5.13 -13.22 2.30
CA LEU A 76 4.76 -13.74 3.61
C LEU A 76 3.72 -14.86 3.51
N ASN A 77 2.75 -14.74 2.59
CA ASN A 77 1.78 -15.80 2.35
C ASN A 77 2.42 -17.09 1.83
N GLU A 78 3.41 -16.99 0.93
CA GLU A 78 4.14 -18.17 0.47
C GLU A 78 4.99 -18.79 1.59
N ARG A 79 5.62 -17.98 2.45
CA ARG A 79 6.34 -18.47 3.64
C ARG A 79 5.41 -19.18 4.62
N GLN A 80 4.21 -18.64 4.85
CA GLN A 80 3.19 -19.26 5.70
C GLN A 80 2.80 -20.64 5.15
N LYS A 81 2.58 -20.78 3.83
CA LYS A 81 2.29 -22.08 3.21
C LYS A 81 3.42 -23.09 3.39
N LEU A 82 4.67 -22.66 3.23
CA LEU A 82 5.84 -23.53 3.40
C LEU A 82 5.98 -24.08 4.83
N LEU A 83 5.48 -23.33 5.83
CA LEU A 83 5.51 -23.71 7.23
C LEU A 83 4.18 -24.28 7.75
N ASP A 84 3.21 -24.54 6.87
CA ASP A 84 1.86 -24.98 7.22
C ASP A 84 1.16 -24.05 8.23
N MET A 85 1.48 -22.75 8.15
CA MET A 85 0.86 -21.69 8.93
C MET A 85 -0.42 -21.20 8.25
N LYS A 86 -1.35 -20.66 9.04
CA LYS A 86 -2.56 -20.03 8.52
C LYS A 86 -2.18 -18.82 7.65
N VAL A 87 -2.53 -18.87 6.37
CA VAL A 87 -2.34 -17.74 5.45
C VAL A 87 -3.25 -16.59 5.86
N VAL A 88 -2.68 -15.40 6.01
CA VAL A 88 -3.42 -14.17 6.35
C VAL A 88 -3.55 -13.29 5.11
N PRO A 89 -4.73 -13.19 4.50
CA PRO A 89 -4.91 -12.33 3.34
C PRO A 89 -4.95 -10.85 3.74
N PHE A 90 -4.12 -10.03 3.08
CA PHE A 90 -4.08 -8.57 3.27
C PHE A 90 -5.18 -7.87 2.45
N ASP A 91 -6.43 -8.29 2.60
CA ASP A 91 -7.58 -7.79 1.81
C ASP A 91 -7.78 -6.27 1.95
N HIS A 92 -7.45 -5.73 3.12
CA HIS A 92 -7.53 -4.29 3.38
C HIS A 92 -6.58 -3.49 2.48
N LEU A 93 -5.34 -3.96 2.27
CA LEU A 93 -4.39 -3.32 1.36
C LEU A 93 -4.92 -3.36 -0.09
N HIS A 94 -5.51 -4.48 -0.50
CA HIS A 94 -6.08 -4.61 -1.84
C HIS A 94 -7.23 -3.61 -2.07
N LYS A 95 -8.12 -3.45 -1.07
CA LYS A 95 -9.18 -2.44 -1.09
C LYS A 95 -8.60 -1.03 -1.16
N LEU A 96 -7.61 -0.70 -0.33
CA LEU A 96 -6.97 0.62 -0.31
C LEU A 96 -6.35 0.97 -1.67
N MET A 97 -5.63 0.02 -2.29
CA MET A 97 -5.04 0.22 -3.62
C MET A 97 -6.10 0.50 -4.69
N ARG A 98 -7.18 -0.30 -4.72
CA ARG A 98 -8.28 -0.12 -5.68
C ARG A 98 -8.96 1.23 -5.52
N ASP A 99 -9.20 1.65 -4.28
CA ASP A 99 -9.89 2.90 -3.99
C ASP A 99 -8.96 4.12 -4.26
N PHE A 100 -7.64 3.96 -4.15
CA PHE A 100 -6.65 5.01 -4.42
C PHE A 100 -6.25 5.15 -5.91
N GLU A 101 -6.44 4.11 -6.72
CA GLU A 101 -6.02 4.09 -8.13
C GLU A 101 -6.64 5.19 -9.03
N PRO A 102 -7.94 5.53 -8.90
CA PRO A 102 -8.53 6.66 -9.64
C PRO A 102 -7.87 8.00 -9.29
N TYR A 103 -7.60 8.22 -7.99
CA TYR A 103 -6.91 9.41 -7.50
C TYR A 103 -5.50 9.49 -8.08
N ARG A 104 -4.77 8.37 -8.07
CA ARG A 104 -3.44 8.30 -8.68
C ARG A 104 -3.45 8.64 -10.16
N SER A 105 -4.38 8.04 -10.90
CA SER A 105 -4.48 8.23 -12.35
C SER A 105 -4.75 9.69 -12.69
N LEU A 106 -5.60 10.36 -11.91
CA LEU A 106 -5.88 11.79 -12.05
C LEU A 106 -4.62 12.67 -11.94
N TRP A 107 -3.87 12.56 -10.85
CA TRP A 107 -2.69 13.41 -10.63
C TRP A 107 -1.56 13.10 -11.61
N VAL A 108 -1.36 11.83 -11.96
CA VAL A 108 -0.34 11.44 -12.94
C VAL A 108 -0.69 11.99 -14.34
N THR A 109 -1.96 11.96 -14.73
CA THR A 109 -2.43 12.55 -16.00
C THR A 109 -2.41 14.08 -15.96
N ALA A 110 -2.77 14.70 -14.84
CA ALA A 110 -2.66 16.15 -14.67
C ALA A 110 -1.20 16.62 -14.77
N SER A 111 -0.25 15.84 -14.26
CA SER A 111 1.20 16.08 -14.37
C SER A 111 1.78 15.72 -15.75
N GLY A 112 1.10 14.93 -16.59
CA GLY A 112 1.68 14.31 -17.78
C GLY A 112 0.82 14.44 -19.04
N LYS A 113 1.39 15.03 -20.09
CA LYS A 113 0.96 15.06 -21.51
C LYS A 113 -0.15 16.05 -21.98
N TYR A 114 -0.83 16.83 -21.15
CA TYR A 114 -1.75 17.88 -21.65
C TYR A 114 -1.57 19.27 -21.01
N ALA A 115 -0.59 19.43 -20.11
CA ALA A 115 -0.43 20.61 -19.28
C ALA A 115 0.22 21.84 -19.96
N ILE A 116 0.52 21.82 -21.27
CA ILE A 116 1.22 22.94 -21.91
C ILE A 116 0.29 23.86 -22.74
N THR A 117 -0.94 23.46 -23.10
CA THR A 117 -1.74 24.28 -24.05
C THR A 117 -3.26 24.25 -23.82
N ASN A 118 -3.78 24.93 -22.78
CA ASN A 118 -5.16 25.49 -22.72
C ASN A 118 -6.27 24.80 -21.89
N HIS A 119 -6.02 23.89 -20.94
CA HIS A 119 -7.12 23.24 -20.15
C HIS A 119 -6.98 23.27 -18.61
N SER A 120 -6.39 24.33 -18.05
CA SER A 120 -6.24 24.50 -16.59
C SER A 120 -7.57 24.45 -15.80
N ASP A 121 -8.64 25.07 -16.31
CA ASP A 121 -9.93 25.16 -15.59
C ASP A 121 -10.74 23.86 -15.56
N ARG A 122 -10.63 23.02 -16.59
CA ARG A 122 -11.31 21.72 -16.63
C ARG A 122 -10.65 20.71 -15.69
N LEU A 123 -9.31 20.73 -15.62
CA LEU A 123 -8.55 19.93 -14.65
C LEU A 123 -8.88 20.38 -13.22
N SER A 124 -8.95 21.68 -12.97
CA SER A 124 -9.36 22.25 -11.67
C SER A 124 -10.73 21.75 -11.20
N THR A 125 -11.71 21.70 -12.11
CA THR A 125 -13.08 21.28 -11.80
C THR A 125 -13.17 19.76 -11.58
N THR A 126 -12.43 18.99 -12.36
CA THR A 126 -12.39 17.52 -12.26
C THR A 126 -11.66 17.05 -11.00
N ILE A 127 -10.54 17.71 -10.66
CA ILE A 127 -9.80 17.47 -9.40
C ILE A 127 -10.67 17.82 -8.21
N ARG A 128 -11.34 18.98 -8.21
CA ARG A 128 -12.27 19.35 -7.13
C ARG A 128 -13.39 18.33 -6.95
N ARG A 129 -14.00 17.85 -8.04
CA ARG A 129 -15.10 16.86 -8.00
C ARG A 129 -14.65 15.51 -7.45
N LEU A 130 -13.54 14.97 -7.93
CA LEU A 130 -13.04 13.67 -7.45
C LEU A 130 -12.54 13.74 -6.00
N CYS A 131 -11.96 14.86 -5.56
CA CYS A 131 -11.62 15.06 -4.15
C CYS A 131 -12.87 15.16 -3.27
N THR A 132 -13.95 15.80 -3.73
CA THR A 132 -15.23 15.85 -3.00
C THR A 132 -15.93 14.49 -2.95
N ASP A 133 -15.85 13.71 -4.03
CA ASP A 133 -16.39 12.33 -4.06
C ASP A 133 -15.59 11.40 -3.13
N SER A 134 -14.26 11.50 -3.12
CA SER A 134 -13.38 10.75 -2.20
C SER A 134 -13.61 11.14 -0.73
N LEU A 135 -13.95 12.41 -0.46
CA LEU A 135 -14.35 12.88 0.88
C LEU A 135 -15.76 12.40 1.27
N SER A 136 -16.67 12.25 0.32
CA SER A 136 -18.03 11.75 0.57
C SER A 136 -18.05 10.27 0.96
N VAL A 137 -17.08 9.48 0.50
CA VAL A 137 -16.86 8.10 0.99
C VAL A 137 -16.59 8.07 2.50
N ARG A 138 -16.04 9.12 3.13
CA ARG A 138 -15.88 9.20 4.60
C ARG A 138 -17.20 9.33 5.36
N LYS A 139 -18.27 9.84 4.74
CA LYS A 139 -19.57 10.04 5.43
C LYS A 139 -20.45 8.80 5.44
N GLY A 140 -20.07 7.73 4.74
CA GLY A 140 -20.78 6.45 4.73
C GLY A 140 -20.23 5.39 5.69
N TYR A 141 -19.20 5.71 6.47
CA TYR A 141 -18.61 4.84 7.50
C TYR A 141 -18.74 5.48 8.90
N SER A 142 -19.93 5.98 9.23
CA SER A 142 -20.29 6.35 10.60
C SER A 142 -21.56 5.65 11.04
#